data_AF-A0A538T777-F1
#
_entry.id   AF-A0A538T777-F1
#
_cell.length_a   1.000
_cell.length_b   1.000
_cell.length_c   1.000
_cell.angle_alpha   90.00
_cell.angle_beta   90.00
_cell.angle_gamma   90.00
#
_symmetry.space_group_name_H-M   'P 1'
#
loop_
_entity.id
_entity.type
_entity.pdbx_description
1 polymer ?
#
loop_
_entity_poly.entity_id
_entity_poly.type
_entity_poly.pdbx_seq_one_letter_code
_entity_poly.pdbx_strand_id
1 'polypeptide(L)'
;MGGNSALRPFAPLVGVPDFKAYVEQYPGTDLTDDALYYLGRCYLQEKEYALASAQFDRLLRDFPTSPLQADALLELARCDDLQSHPAPLDQTETERALTRYNQFVEQYPSHARVGEAKARIQALRDRLAEKLLLSGRLYRKLSKYTASEFYLKRLLHEYPDSKWVAEATRLLREVAARRGRTESIEAEKKNPPARTGQEPKGKPDERLRGVQTSKSPG
;
A
#
# COMPACT_ATOMS: atom_id res chain seq x y z
N MET A 1 -15.17 43.76 31.46
CA MET A 1 -13.80 44.28 31.28
C MET A 1 -13.25 43.70 29.98
N GLY A 2 -13.31 44.49 28.91
CA GLY A 2 -12.86 44.08 27.58
C GLY A 2 -11.34 44.14 27.48
N GLY A 3 -10.71 42.97 27.37
CA GLY A 3 -9.29 42.84 27.07
C GLY A 3 -9.09 42.82 25.55
N ASN A 4 -8.98 44.02 24.99
CA ASN A 4 -8.37 44.39 23.72
C ASN A 4 -7.78 43.22 22.88
N SER A 5 -8.56 42.73 21.92
CA SER A 5 -8.12 41.87 20.81
C SER A 5 -7.28 42.68 19.80
N ALA A 6 -6.21 43.28 20.29
CA ALA A 6 -5.23 43.92 19.44
C ALA A 6 -4.46 42.80 18.73
N LEU A 7 -4.64 42.70 17.41
CA LEU A 7 -3.65 42.14 16.50
C LEU A 7 -2.29 42.76 16.88
N ARG A 8 -1.54 42.09 17.76
CA ARG A 8 -0.20 42.52 18.10
C ARG A 8 0.64 42.20 16.88
N PRO A 9 1.27 43.19 16.25
CA PRO A 9 2.09 42.93 15.08
C PRO A 9 3.25 42.09 15.59
N PHE A 10 3.19 40.80 15.33
CA PHE A 10 4.34 39.94 15.32
C PHE A 10 5.23 40.53 14.22
N ALA A 11 6.14 41.43 14.60
CA ALA A 11 7.14 41.97 13.68
C ALA A 11 7.76 40.77 12.95
N PRO A 12 7.99 40.88 11.63
CA PRO A 12 8.19 39.70 10.81
C PRO A 12 9.49 39.04 11.28
N LEU A 13 9.40 37.92 12.00
CA LEU A 13 10.54 37.03 12.20
C LEU A 13 10.81 36.46 10.79
N VAL A 14 11.86 36.96 10.14
CA VAL A 14 12.13 36.66 8.73
C VAL A 14 13.03 35.43 8.70
N GLY A 15 12.43 34.28 8.99
CA GLY A 15 13.02 32.96 8.72
C GLY A 15 13.41 32.15 9.96
N VAL A 16 13.99 30.99 9.68
CA VAL A 16 14.32 29.94 10.67
C VAL A 16 15.12 30.45 11.89
N PRO A 17 16.19 31.26 11.74
CA PRO A 17 17.02 31.66 12.89
C PRO A 17 16.24 32.46 13.93
N ASP A 18 15.36 33.36 13.47
CA ASP A 18 14.60 34.28 14.32
C ASP A 18 13.55 33.54 15.14
N PHE A 19 12.79 32.64 14.51
CA PHE A 19 11.82 31.81 15.22
C PHE A 19 12.49 30.81 16.17
N LYS A 20 13.61 30.21 15.76
CA LYS A 20 14.36 29.27 16.60
C LYS A 20 14.87 29.96 17.88
N ALA A 21 15.49 31.13 17.75
CA ALA A 21 15.96 31.91 18.90
C ALA A 21 14.80 32.28 19.84
N TYR A 22 13.64 32.64 19.28
CA TYR A 22 12.45 32.97 20.07
C TYR A 22 11.97 31.77 20.91
N VAL A 23 11.84 30.59 20.29
CA VAL A 23 11.41 29.36 20.98
C VAL A 23 12.38 28.94 22.09
N GLU A 24 13.68 29.20 21.91
CA GLU A 24 14.71 28.93 22.93
C GLU A 24 14.67 29.95 24.08
N GLN A 25 14.42 31.23 23.78
CA GLN A 25 14.43 32.31 24.76
C GLN A 25 13.14 32.39 25.60
N TYR A 26 12.00 32.03 25.02
CA TYR A 26 10.68 32.14 25.65
C TYR A 26 9.92 30.81 25.59
N PRO A 27 10.34 29.77 26.31
CA PRO A 27 9.62 28.49 26.33
C PRO A 27 8.31 28.59 27.11
N GLY A 28 7.22 28.04 26.55
CA GLY A 28 5.96 27.83 27.28
C GLY A 28 5.01 29.03 27.37
N THR A 29 5.18 30.04 26.53
CA THR A 29 4.25 31.18 26.44
C THR A 29 3.23 30.98 25.32
N ASP A 30 2.11 31.70 25.37
CA ASP A 30 1.08 31.72 24.31
C ASP A 30 1.57 32.28 22.96
N LEU A 31 2.82 32.73 22.87
CA LEU A 31 3.46 33.15 21.62
C LEU A 31 4.44 32.09 21.10
N THR A 32 4.76 31.11 21.93
CA THR A 32 5.71 30.03 21.61
C THR A 32 5.06 29.01 20.66
N ASP A 33 3.75 28.79 20.76
CA ASP A 33 3.00 27.95 19.82
C ASP A 33 2.98 28.56 18.41
N ASP A 34 2.71 29.86 18.27
CA ASP A 34 2.84 30.62 17.02
C ASP A 34 4.26 30.43 16.45
N ALA A 35 5.30 30.67 17.28
CA ALA A 35 6.68 30.56 16.84
C ALA A 35 7.05 29.13 16.40
N LEU A 36 6.59 28.10 17.12
CA LEU A 36 6.79 26.69 16.74
C LEU A 36 6.09 26.37 15.42
N TYR A 37 4.86 26.85 15.22
CA TYR A 37 4.12 26.64 14.00
C TYR A 37 4.84 27.27 12.80
N TYR A 38 5.21 28.54 12.89
CA TYR A 38 5.89 29.23 11.80
C TYR A 38 7.30 28.70 11.55
N LEU A 39 8.04 28.30 12.60
CA LEU A 39 9.32 27.62 12.45
C LEU A 39 9.16 26.31 11.67
N GLY A 40 8.17 25.50 12.01
CA GLY A 40 7.83 24.27 11.28
C GLY A 40 7.47 24.56 9.82
N ARG A 41 6.72 25.63 9.56
CA ARG A 41 6.37 26.09 8.20
C ARG A 41 7.60 26.54 7.39
N CYS A 42 8.56 27.22 8.02
CA CYS A 42 9.83 27.59 7.38
C CYS A 42 10.63 26.33 6.99
N TYR A 43 10.79 25.37 7.90
CA TYR A 43 11.46 24.10 7.58
C TYR A 43 10.74 23.31 6.48
N LEU A 44 9.41 23.32 6.45
CA LEU A 44 8.63 22.73 5.36
C LEU A 44 8.97 23.37 4.00
N GLN A 45 9.10 24.69 3.95
CA GLN A 45 9.46 25.42 2.73
C GLN A 45 10.89 25.10 2.27
N GLU A 46 11.80 24.90 3.22
CA GLU A 46 13.18 24.47 2.98
C GLU A 46 13.29 22.96 2.68
N LYS A 47 12.17 22.22 2.73
CA LYS A 47 12.08 20.76 2.56
C LYS A 47 12.79 19.95 3.65
N GLU A 48 13.07 20.60 4.78
CA GLU A 48 13.63 19.98 5.99
C GLU A 48 12.50 19.33 6.81
N TYR A 49 11.85 18.31 6.24
CA TYR A 49 10.63 17.73 6.77
C TYR A 49 10.78 17.13 8.18
N ALA A 50 11.93 16.56 8.49
CA ALA A 50 12.20 16.02 9.83
C ALA A 50 12.26 17.13 10.89
N LEU A 51 12.89 18.28 10.57
CA LEU A 51 12.94 19.43 11.46
C LEU A 51 11.57 20.07 11.61
N ALA A 52 10.81 20.17 10.52
CA ALA A 52 9.43 20.64 10.55
C ALA A 52 8.53 19.77 11.42
N SER A 53 8.58 18.45 11.23
CA SER A 53 7.84 17.46 12.04
C SER A 53 8.13 17.64 13.53
N ALA A 54 9.39 17.85 13.90
CA ALA A 54 9.76 18.04 15.30
C ALA A 54 9.12 19.30 15.92
N GLN A 55 8.96 20.39 15.15
CA GLN A 55 8.32 21.61 15.67
C GLN A 55 6.81 21.46 15.82
N PHE A 56 6.14 20.86 14.82
CA PHE A 56 4.70 20.62 14.91
C PHE A 56 4.36 19.63 16.02
N ASP A 57 5.12 18.54 16.15
CA ASP A 57 4.94 17.56 17.24
C ASP A 57 5.13 18.23 18.62
N ARG A 58 6.13 19.10 18.75
CA ARG A 58 6.33 19.90 19.96
C ARG A 58 5.16 20.83 20.25
N LEU A 59 4.61 21.51 19.24
CA LEU A 59 3.41 22.34 19.40
C LEU A 59 2.23 21.51 19.91
N LEU A 60 1.96 20.37 19.27
CA LEU A 60 0.86 19.48 19.64
C LEU A 60 0.96 19.00 21.09
N ARG A 61 2.16 18.63 21.53
CA ARG A 61 2.42 18.10 22.87
C ARG A 61 2.47 19.19 23.94
N ASP A 62 3.22 20.27 23.71
CA ASP A 62 3.52 21.27 24.73
C ASP A 62 2.38 22.30 24.88
N PHE A 63 1.54 22.49 23.85
CA PHE A 63 0.47 23.51 23.81
C PHE A 63 -0.91 22.94 23.43
N PRO A 64 -1.48 21.99 24.19
CA PRO A 64 -2.71 21.27 23.83
C PRO A 64 -3.97 22.14 23.69
N THR A 65 -3.97 23.36 24.24
CA THR A 65 -5.08 24.33 24.14
C THR A 65 -4.87 25.38 23.03
N SER A 66 -3.78 25.29 22.27
CA SER A 66 -3.47 26.24 21.21
C SER A 66 -4.56 26.21 20.11
N PRO A 67 -4.96 27.37 19.57
CA PRO A 67 -5.85 27.40 18.41
C PRO A 67 -5.21 26.76 17.16
N LEU A 68 -3.88 26.58 17.14
CA LEU A 68 -3.12 26.01 16.02
C LEU A 68 -3.05 24.48 16.03
N GLN A 69 -3.67 23.80 17.01
CA GLN A 69 -3.64 22.34 17.13
C GLN A 69 -4.08 21.62 15.85
N ALA A 70 -5.18 22.06 15.23
CA ALA A 70 -5.69 21.45 14.00
C ALA A 70 -4.72 21.63 12.82
N ASP A 71 -4.22 22.84 12.62
CA ASP A 71 -3.29 23.15 11.53
C ASP A 71 -1.93 22.47 11.74
N ALA A 72 -1.42 22.41 12.97
CA ALA A 72 -0.17 21.74 13.29
C ALA A 72 -0.26 20.23 13.05
N LEU A 73 -1.37 19.58 13.43
CA LEU A 73 -1.58 18.15 13.17
C LEU A 73 -1.62 17.86 11.67
N LEU A 74 -2.28 18.73 10.90
CA LEU A 74 -2.36 18.58 9.47
C LEU A 74 -1.00 18.77 8.78
N GLU A 75 -0.23 19.77 9.16
CA GLU A 75 1.13 19.97 8.62
C GLU A 75 2.09 18.87 9.07
N LEU A 76 1.95 18.32 10.28
CA LEU A 76 2.71 17.15 10.72
C LEU A 76 2.42 15.91 9.87
N ALA A 77 1.14 15.64 9.56
CA ALA A 77 0.76 14.57 8.64
C ALA A 77 1.36 14.79 7.25
N ARG A 78 1.40 16.05 6.79
CA ARG A 78 2.01 16.43 5.51
C ARG A 78 3.51 16.20 5.49
N CYS A 79 4.24 16.48 6.58
CA CYS A 79 5.67 16.19 6.65
C CYS A 79 5.95 14.70 6.43
N ASP A 80 5.21 13.80 7.10
CA ASP A 80 5.36 12.36 6.89
C ASP A 80 5.05 11.93 5.46
N ASP A 81 3.99 12.50 4.87
CA ASP A 81 3.61 12.22 3.49
C ASP A 81 4.71 12.64 2.50
N LEU A 82 5.32 13.80 2.72
CA LEU A 82 6.44 14.28 1.91
C LEU A 82 7.72 13.45 2.10
N GLN A 83 7.89 12.78 3.25
CA GLN A 83 8.96 11.83 3.52
C GLN A 83 8.65 10.41 3.00
N SER A 84 7.44 10.17 2.52
CA SER A 84 7.00 8.85 2.07
C SER A 84 7.60 8.45 0.72
N HIS A 85 8.02 7.19 0.62
CA HIS A 85 8.64 6.63 -0.57
C HIS A 85 7.63 5.98 -1.52
N PRO A 86 7.96 5.83 -2.82
CA PRO A 86 7.15 5.05 -3.77
C PRO A 86 6.84 3.63 -3.28
N ALA A 87 5.72 3.08 -3.77
CA ALA A 87 5.12 1.82 -3.32
C ALA A 87 6.09 0.62 -3.11
N PRO A 88 7.11 0.38 -3.96
CA PRO A 88 8.00 -0.77 -3.79
C PRO A 88 8.91 -0.68 -2.55
N LEU A 89 9.13 0.51 -2.00
CA LEU A 89 10.10 0.77 -0.94
C LEU A 89 9.47 0.65 0.46
N ASP A 90 10.21 1.10 1.47
CA ASP A 90 9.71 1.20 2.85
C ASP A 90 8.48 2.12 2.92
N GLN A 91 7.47 1.70 3.69
CA GLN A 91 6.19 2.42 3.80
C GLN A 91 5.92 2.94 5.22
N THR A 92 6.91 2.96 6.11
CA THR A 92 6.77 3.44 7.49
C THR A 92 6.22 4.87 7.53
N GLU A 93 6.78 5.74 6.70
CA GLU A 93 6.36 7.14 6.57
C GLU A 93 4.94 7.25 5.99
N THR A 94 4.59 6.41 5.00
CA THR A 94 3.23 6.36 4.40
C THR A 94 2.19 5.99 5.44
N GLU A 95 2.47 4.96 6.26
CA GLU A 95 1.57 4.49 7.32
C GLU A 95 1.43 5.52 8.45
N ARG A 96 2.53 6.20 8.80
CA ARG A 96 2.51 7.29 9.78
C ARG A 96 1.69 8.49 9.30
N ALA A 97 1.89 8.92 8.05
CA ALA A 97 1.10 9.96 7.42
C ALA A 97 -0.39 9.62 7.40
N LEU A 98 -0.73 8.38 7.01
CA LEU A 98 -2.12 7.90 6.96
C LEU A 98 -2.77 7.95 8.35
N THR A 99 -2.04 7.53 9.38
CA THR A 99 -2.50 7.59 10.78
C THR A 99 -2.80 9.02 11.20
N ARG A 100 -1.89 9.96 10.94
CA ARG A 100 -2.06 11.37 11.34
C ARG A 100 -3.15 12.09 10.56
N TYR A 101 -3.30 11.82 9.26
CA TYR A 101 -4.43 12.37 8.50
C TYR A 101 -5.78 11.83 8.98
N ASN A 102 -5.88 10.53 9.29
CA ASN A 102 -7.11 9.97 9.87
C ASN A 102 -7.42 10.62 11.21
N GLN A 103 -6.42 10.76 12.09
CA GLN A 103 -6.55 11.46 13.36
C GLN A 103 -7.08 12.89 13.15
N PHE A 104 -6.54 13.63 12.18
CA PHE A 104 -7.02 14.98 11.86
C PHE A 104 -8.50 15.00 11.43
N VAL A 105 -8.91 14.08 10.54
CA VAL A 105 -10.30 13.98 10.07
C VAL A 105 -11.25 13.59 11.19
N GLU A 106 -10.82 12.74 12.12
CA GLU A 106 -11.59 12.29 13.27
C GLU A 106 -11.72 13.38 14.34
N GLN A 107 -10.63 14.09 14.65
CA GLN A 107 -10.60 15.11 15.71
C GLN A 107 -11.19 16.45 15.25
N TYR A 108 -11.03 16.81 13.97
CA TYR A 108 -11.44 18.09 13.42
C TYR A 108 -12.35 17.95 12.19
N PRO A 109 -13.51 17.25 12.29
CA PRO A 109 -14.33 16.87 11.14
C PRO A 109 -14.97 18.05 10.39
N SER A 110 -15.09 19.22 11.02
CA SER A 110 -15.63 20.45 10.43
C SER A 110 -14.55 21.42 9.92
N HIS A 111 -13.26 21.06 10.05
CA HIS A 111 -12.17 21.94 9.60
C HIS A 111 -12.20 22.11 8.07
N ALA A 112 -11.90 23.33 7.60
CA ALA A 112 -11.98 23.67 6.17
C ALA A 112 -11.10 22.78 5.27
N ARG A 113 -10.01 22.22 5.82
CA ARG A 113 -9.05 21.36 5.13
C ARG A 113 -9.32 19.86 5.23
N VAL A 114 -10.47 19.43 5.76
CA VAL A 114 -10.84 17.99 5.80
C VAL A 114 -10.89 17.36 4.42
N GLY A 115 -11.35 18.10 3.40
CA GLY A 115 -11.35 17.61 2.02
C GLY A 115 -9.94 17.31 1.49
N GLU A 116 -8.97 18.17 1.81
CA GLU A 116 -7.56 17.97 1.47
C GLU A 116 -7.02 16.70 2.15
N ALA A 117 -7.23 16.56 3.47
CA ALA A 117 -6.78 15.40 4.23
C ALA A 117 -7.36 14.08 3.69
N LYS A 118 -8.67 14.04 3.37
CA LYS A 118 -9.32 12.86 2.76
C LYS A 118 -8.73 12.50 1.40
N ALA A 119 -8.40 13.49 0.57
CA ALA A 119 -7.73 13.25 -0.70
C ALA A 119 -6.32 12.65 -0.51
N ARG A 120 -5.57 13.14 0.50
CA ARG A 120 -4.26 12.56 0.85
C ARG A 120 -4.39 11.14 1.40
N ILE A 121 -5.36 10.88 2.29
CA ILE A 121 -5.68 9.53 2.78
C ILE A 121 -5.89 8.56 1.61
N GLN A 122 -6.72 8.92 0.64
CA GLN A 122 -6.97 8.07 -0.54
C GLN A 122 -5.69 7.81 -1.33
N ALA A 123 -4.86 8.83 -1.55
CA ALA A 123 -3.60 8.68 -2.29
C ALA A 123 -2.60 7.75 -1.57
N LEU A 124 -2.51 7.84 -0.23
CA LEU A 124 -1.66 6.97 0.59
C LEU A 124 -2.19 5.53 0.59
N ARG A 125 -3.50 5.33 0.72
CA ARG A 125 -4.15 4.01 0.60
C ARG A 125 -3.90 3.38 -0.77
N ASP A 126 -4.00 4.16 -1.85
CA ASP A 126 -3.68 3.71 -3.21
C ASP A 126 -2.22 3.29 -3.36
N ARG A 127 -1.28 3.97 -2.68
CA ARG A 127 0.14 3.60 -2.70
C ARG A 127 0.40 2.27 -1.98
N LEU A 128 -0.25 2.05 -0.83
CA LEU A 128 -0.16 0.78 -0.10
C LEU A 128 -0.79 -0.37 -0.90
N ALA A 129 -1.94 -0.12 -1.52
CA ALA A 129 -2.56 -1.07 -2.44
C ALA A 129 -1.66 -1.36 -3.66
N GLU A 130 -1.01 -0.36 -4.23
CA GLU A 130 -0.06 -0.55 -5.34
C GLU A 130 1.08 -1.50 -4.94
N LYS A 131 1.63 -1.37 -3.74
CA LYS A 131 2.67 -2.28 -3.23
C LYS A 131 2.20 -3.73 -3.24
N LEU A 132 1.00 -3.99 -2.73
CA LEU A 132 0.40 -5.32 -2.74
C LEU A 132 0.15 -5.84 -4.16
N LEU A 133 -0.32 -4.98 -5.06
CA LEU A 133 -0.52 -5.33 -6.47
C LEU A 133 0.80 -5.70 -7.15
N LEU A 134 1.87 -4.95 -6.89
CA LEU A 134 3.21 -5.23 -7.42
C LEU A 134 3.75 -6.56 -6.92
N SER A 135 3.60 -6.86 -5.63
CA SER A 135 3.91 -8.19 -5.07
C SER A 135 3.09 -9.30 -5.75
N GLY A 136 1.78 -9.09 -5.90
CA GLY A 136 0.90 -10.02 -6.63
C GLY A 136 1.37 -10.29 -8.07
N ARG A 137 1.72 -9.23 -8.81
CA ARG A 137 2.26 -9.32 -10.18
C ARG A 137 3.60 -10.06 -10.22
N LEU A 138 4.51 -9.78 -9.28
CA LEU A 138 5.81 -10.42 -9.19
C LEU A 138 5.69 -11.93 -8.95
N TYR A 139 4.92 -12.35 -7.93
CA TYR A 139 4.76 -13.77 -7.63
C TYR A 139 4.07 -14.54 -8.74
N ARG A 140 3.13 -13.92 -9.46
CA ARG A 140 2.56 -14.51 -10.67
C ARG A 140 3.61 -14.74 -11.75
N LYS A 141 4.50 -13.78 -12.00
CA LYS A 141 5.60 -13.93 -12.98
C LYS A 141 6.53 -15.08 -12.60
N LEU A 142 6.74 -15.31 -11.30
CA LEU A 142 7.52 -16.42 -10.77
C LEU A 142 6.74 -17.75 -10.69
N SER A 143 5.52 -17.82 -11.24
CA SER A 143 4.60 -18.96 -11.14
C SER A 143 4.24 -19.40 -9.70
N LYS A 144 4.50 -18.55 -8.70
CA LYS A 144 4.14 -18.76 -7.29
C LYS A 144 2.70 -18.29 -7.06
N TYR A 145 1.74 -19.07 -7.56
CA TYR A 145 0.34 -18.65 -7.61
C TYR A 145 -0.32 -18.47 -6.24
N THR A 146 0.02 -19.32 -5.26
CA THR A 146 -0.49 -19.19 -3.88
C THR A 146 -0.08 -17.87 -3.23
N ALA A 147 1.19 -17.50 -3.36
CA ALA A 147 1.71 -16.21 -2.86
C ALA A 147 1.06 -15.04 -3.61
N SER A 148 0.94 -15.12 -4.93
CA SER A 148 0.25 -14.09 -5.73
C SER A 148 -1.20 -13.90 -5.27
N GLU A 149 -1.95 -14.99 -5.10
CA GLU A 149 -3.32 -14.98 -4.59
C GLU A 149 -3.43 -14.33 -3.19
N PHE A 150 -2.48 -14.63 -2.30
CA PHE A 150 -2.43 -14.03 -0.96
C PHE A 150 -2.35 -12.50 -1.01
N TYR A 151 -1.38 -11.92 -1.74
CA TYR A 151 -1.23 -10.46 -1.82
C TYR A 151 -2.43 -9.78 -2.47
N LEU A 152 -3.02 -10.39 -3.51
CA LEU A 152 -4.17 -9.82 -4.20
C LEU A 152 -5.43 -9.85 -3.33
N LYS A 153 -5.66 -10.93 -2.58
CA LYS A 153 -6.76 -10.98 -1.60
C LYS A 153 -6.58 -9.95 -0.50
N ARG A 154 -5.34 -9.79 -0.01
CA ARG A 154 -5.01 -8.79 1.01
C ARG A 154 -5.31 -7.37 0.51
N LEU A 155 -4.98 -7.06 -0.75
CA LEU A 155 -5.33 -5.78 -1.37
C LEU A 155 -6.85 -5.54 -1.37
N LEU A 156 -7.63 -6.53 -1.83
CA LEU A 156 -9.08 -6.42 -1.89
C LEU A 156 -9.75 -6.30 -0.52
N HIS A 157 -9.12 -6.85 0.52
CA HIS A 157 -9.61 -6.78 1.89
C HIS A 157 -9.24 -5.48 2.59
N GLU A 158 -7.98 -5.04 2.52
CA GLU A 158 -7.47 -3.86 3.24
C GLU A 158 -7.77 -2.54 2.52
N TYR A 159 -7.87 -2.58 1.18
CA TYR A 159 -8.05 -1.41 0.32
C TYR A 159 -9.17 -1.60 -0.72
N PRO A 160 -10.42 -1.92 -0.30
CA PRO A 160 -11.54 -2.17 -1.22
C PRO A 160 -11.99 -0.92 -2.00
N ASP A 161 -11.58 0.25 -1.55
CA ASP A 161 -11.79 1.58 -2.13
C ASP A 161 -10.67 2.02 -3.08
N SER A 162 -9.59 1.25 -3.20
CA SER A 162 -8.45 1.64 -4.04
C SER A 162 -8.77 1.53 -5.53
N LYS A 163 -8.20 2.44 -6.33
CA LYS A 163 -8.24 2.36 -7.79
C LYS A 163 -7.67 1.06 -8.38
N TRP A 164 -6.85 0.33 -7.59
CA TRP A 164 -6.21 -0.92 -8.01
C TRP A 164 -7.09 -2.17 -7.88
N VAL A 165 -8.27 -2.06 -7.25
CA VAL A 165 -9.18 -3.18 -6.99
C VAL A 165 -9.61 -3.91 -8.27
N ALA A 166 -9.95 -3.16 -9.33
CA ALA A 166 -10.38 -3.75 -10.59
C ALA A 166 -9.28 -4.62 -11.21
N GLU A 167 -8.04 -4.13 -11.21
CA GLU A 167 -6.92 -4.87 -11.74
C GLU A 167 -6.55 -6.07 -10.85
N ALA A 168 -6.52 -5.87 -9.53
CA ALA A 168 -6.24 -6.94 -8.58
C ALA A 168 -7.24 -8.10 -8.72
N THR A 169 -8.53 -7.78 -8.90
CA THR A 169 -9.59 -8.77 -9.12
C THR A 169 -9.39 -9.56 -10.41
N ARG A 170 -9.04 -8.87 -11.51
CA ARG A 170 -8.74 -9.53 -12.79
C ARG A 170 -7.56 -10.48 -12.64
N LEU A 171 -6.47 -10.00 -12.04
CA LEU A 171 -5.24 -10.75 -11.84
C LEU A 171 -5.47 -11.98 -10.95
N LEU A 172 -6.30 -11.84 -9.91
CA LEU A 172 -6.66 -12.91 -8.99
C LEU A 172 -7.39 -14.06 -9.72
N ARG A 173 -8.32 -13.74 -10.62
CA ARG A 173 -9.00 -14.76 -11.45
C ARG A 173 -8.01 -15.53 -12.34
N GLU A 174 -7.06 -14.82 -12.96
CA GLU A 174 -6.02 -15.44 -13.78
C GLU A 174 -5.11 -16.38 -12.96
N VAL A 175 -4.72 -15.94 -11.77
CA VAL A 175 -3.87 -16.69 -10.84
C VAL A 175 -4.59 -17.96 -10.35
N ALA A 176 -5.86 -17.85 -9.95
CA ALA A 176 -6.66 -18.98 -9.51
C ALA A 176 -6.79 -20.05 -10.61
N ALA A 177 -7.06 -19.64 -11.85
CA ALA A 177 -7.16 -20.57 -12.98
C ALA A 177 -5.83 -21.28 -13.28
N ARG A 178 -4.69 -20.59 -13.12
CA ARG A 178 -3.37 -21.20 -13.30
C ARG A 178 -3.01 -22.17 -12.18
N ARG A 179 -3.34 -21.82 -10.93
CA ARG A 179 -3.12 -22.67 -9.76
C ARG A 179 -3.86 -24.01 -9.88
N GLY A 180 -5.14 -23.98 -10.26
CA GLY A 180 -5.91 -25.21 -10.46
C GLY A 180 -5.28 -26.13 -11.51
N ARG A 181 -4.80 -25.57 -12.64
CA ARG A 181 -4.09 -26.37 -13.66
C ARG A 181 -2.80 -27.00 -13.14
N THR A 182 -2.00 -26.27 -12.37
CA THR A 182 -0.75 -26.82 -11.80
C THR A 182 -1.04 -27.91 -10.78
N GLU A 183 -2.03 -27.72 -9.90
CA GLU A 183 -2.44 -28.72 -8.91
C GLU A 183 -2.95 -30.00 -9.59
N SER A 184 -3.72 -29.88 -10.68
CA SER A 184 -4.14 -31.04 -11.48
C SER A 184 -2.98 -31.80 -12.11
N ILE A 185 -2.02 -31.10 -12.72
CA ILE A 185 -0.82 -31.72 -13.33
C ILE A 185 0.03 -32.43 -12.27
N GLU A 186 0.21 -31.81 -11.10
CA GLU A 186 0.96 -32.42 -9.99
C GLU A 186 0.23 -33.64 -9.40
N ALA A 187 -1.10 -33.58 -9.29
CA ALA A 187 -1.91 -34.72 -8.85
C ALA A 187 -1.79 -35.90 -9.83
N GLU A 188 -1.84 -35.63 -11.14
CA GLU A 188 -1.67 -36.65 -12.19
C GLU A 188 -0.26 -37.24 -12.19
N LYS A 189 0.78 -36.44 -11.92
CA LYS A 189 2.15 -36.96 -11.74
C LYS A 189 2.28 -37.86 -10.50
N LYS A 190 1.59 -37.52 -9.41
CA LYS A 190 1.62 -38.29 -8.16
C LYS A 190 0.80 -39.57 -8.23
N ASN A 191 -0.26 -39.58 -9.04
CA ASN A 191 -1.13 -40.73 -9.27
C ASN A 191 -1.39 -40.90 -10.78
N PRO A 192 -0.40 -41.40 -11.55
CA PRO A 192 -0.56 -41.54 -12.98
C PRO A 192 -1.70 -42.51 -13.28
N PRO A 193 -2.56 -42.23 -14.28
CA PRO A 193 -3.64 -43.13 -14.64
C PRO A 193 -3.05 -44.49 -14.98
N ALA A 194 -3.68 -45.56 -14.46
CA ALA A 194 -3.29 -46.92 -14.77
C ALA A 194 -3.23 -47.05 -16.30
N ARG A 195 -2.08 -47.46 -16.85
CA ARG A 195 -1.97 -47.76 -18.28
C ARG A 195 -3.06 -48.79 -18.59
N THR A 196 -4.12 -48.38 -19.27
CA THR A 196 -5.11 -49.29 -19.82
C THR A 196 -4.43 -50.04 -20.96
N GLY A 197 -3.69 -51.09 -20.60
CA GLY A 197 -3.22 -52.12 -21.53
C GLY A 197 -4.41 -52.89 -22.03
N GLN A 198 -5.14 -52.33 -22.99
CA GLN A 198 -5.86 -53.13 -23.96
C GLN A 198 -4.90 -53.37 -25.11
N GLU A 199 -4.09 -54.42 -24.98
CA GLU A 199 -3.64 -55.13 -26.18
C GLU A 199 -4.91 -55.58 -26.92
N PRO A 200 -5.07 -55.25 -28.22
CA PRO A 200 -6.13 -55.87 -29.00
C PRO A 200 -5.84 -57.37 -29.07
N LYS A 201 -6.64 -58.19 -28.38
CA LYS A 201 -6.63 -59.65 -28.52
C LYS A 201 -6.94 -60.02 -29.96
N GLY A 202 -5.90 -60.15 -30.78
CA GLY A 202 -5.98 -60.88 -32.05
C GLY A 202 -6.37 -62.32 -31.76
N LYS A 203 -7.47 -62.77 -32.36
CA LYS A 203 -7.92 -64.17 -32.28
C LYS A 203 -6.84 -65.09 -32.86
N PRO A 204 -6.56 -66.26 -32.28
CA PRO A 204 -5.73 -67.26 -32.93
C PRO A 204 -6.58 -67.96 -34.00
N ASP A 205 -6.17 -67.84 -35.26
CA ASP A 205 -6.75 -68.58 -36.37
C ASP A 205 -6.04 -69.93 -36.49
N GLU A 206 -6.64 -70.96 -35.87
CA GLU A 206 -6.20 -72.35 -35.98
C GLU A 206 -7.28 -73.17 -36.68
N ARG A 207 -7.15 -73.33 -38.00
CA ARG A 207 -7.58 -74.56 -38.68
C ARG A 207 -6.52 -75.04 -39.66
N LEU A 208 -5.86 -76.10 -39.20
CA LEU A 208 -4.96 -76.99 -39.89
C LEU A 208 -5.58 -77.64 -41.16
N ARG A 209 -4.71 -77.77 -42.16
CA ARG A 209 -4.44 -78.96 -43.01
C ARG A 209 -5.54 -79.54 -43.91
N GLY A 210 -5.21 -79.50 -45.19
CA GLY A 210 -5.70 -80.35 -46.29
C GLY A 210 -5.59 -79.49 -47.56
N VAL A 211 -4.90 -79.82 -48.64
CA VAL A 211 -4.86 -81.09 -49.37
C VAL A 211 -3.73 -80.98 -50.42
N GLN A 212 -2.91 -82.04 -50.45
CA GLN A 212 -2.24 -82.69 -51.60
C GLN A 212 -1.49 -81.88 -52.67
N THR A 213 -0.21 -82.26 -52.78
CA THR A 213 0.64 -82.20 -53.96
C THR A 213 0.07 -82.97 -55.16
N SER A 214 0.02 -82.33 -56.33
CA SER A 214 0.07 -83.00 -57.64
C SER A 214 0.96 -82.15 -58.56
N LYS A 215 2.18 -82.62 -58.82
CA LYS A 215 2.68 -83.12 -60.12
C LYS A 215 2.51 -82.15 -61.31
N SER A 216 3.67 -81.72 -61.82
CA SER A 216 4.05 -81.27 -63.18
C SER A 216 3.36 -82.07 -64.32
N PRO A 217 3.39 -81.67 -65.63
CA PRO A 217 4.51 -81.01 -66.34
C PRO A 217 4.13 -80.03 -67.50
N GLY A 218 5.16 -79.41 -68.08
CA GLY A 218 5.10 -78.64 -69.33
C GLY A 218 6.18 -77.58 -69.41
#